data_AF-D9VM48-F1
#
_entry.id   AF-D9VM48-F1
#
_cell.length_a   1.000
_cell.length_b   1.000
_cell.length_c   1.000
_cell.angle_alpha   90.00
_cell.angle_beta   90.00
_cell.angle_gamma   90.00
#
_symmetry.space_group_name_H-M   'P 1'
#
loop_
_entity.id
_entity.type
_entity.pdbx_description
1 polymer ?
#
loop_
_entity_poly.entity_id
_entity_poly.type
_entity_poly.pdbx_seq_one_letter_code
_entity_poly.pdbx_strand_id
1 'polypeptide(L)'
;MHARLGDGLPAPRLLLLLVPEGDGNALRAAGQFTAGAEGEPRLRLAGVSVSRPMVADREDESGAVVVLSPGSRTAGELAGIAEACADAGHEIVGIVLVGTVRAGAAGKAGPGREAAAPALAAGADATGSSG
;
A
#
# COMPACT_ATOMS: atom_id res chain seq x y z
N MET A 1 13.98 -4.61 13.50
CA MET A 1 13.84 -3.21 13.97
C MET A 1 12.49 -2.73 13.45
N HIS A 2 11.51 -2.52 14.34
CA HIS A 2 10.19 -2.00 13.94
C HIS A 2 10.21 -0.49 14.19
N ALA A 3 10.05 0.31 13.13
CA ALA A 3 9.89 1.75 13.27
C ALA A 3 8.47 2.04 13.77
N ARG A 4 8.31 2.87 14.80
CA ARG A 4 7.00 3.39 15.21
C ARG A 4 6.66 4.63 14.40
N LEU A 5 5.37 4.84 14.14
CA LEU A 5 4.85 5.98 13.39
C LEU A 5 5.28 7.36 13.94
N GLY A 6 5.74 7.43 15.20
CA GLY A 6 6.18 8.66 15.87
C GLY A 6 7.69 8.87 16.00
N ASP A 7 8.54 7.93 15.59
CA ASP A 7 9.97 7.96 15.96
C ASP A 7 10.79 9.04 15.20
N GLY A 8 10.22 9.66 14.15
CA GLY A 8 10.89 10.66 13.32
C GLY A 8 10.16 12.00 13.15
N LEU A 9 9.06 12.23 13.89
CA LEU A 9 8.24 13.43 13.69
C LEU A 9 8.71 14.60 14.56
N PRO A 10 8.79 15.83 14.01
CA PRO A 10 8.91 17.03 14.81
C PRO A 10 7.70 17.16 15.74
N ALA A 11 7.88 17.77 16.92
CA ALA A 11 6.75 18.09 17.79
C ALA A 11 6.03 19.34 17.25
N PRO A 12 4.69 19.43 17.32
CA PRO A 12 3.77 18.53 18.02
C PRO A 12 3.43 17.25 17.24
N ARG A 13 3.41 16.10 17.92
CA ARG A 13 3.17 14.77 17.31
C ARG A 13 1.69 14.52 16.99
N LEU A 14 1.07 15.38 16.18
CA LEU A 14 -0.27 15.17 15.64
C LEU A 14 -0.14 14.81 14.15
N LEU A 15 -0.78 13.72 13.72
CA LEU A 15 -0.81 13.29 12.33
C LEU A 15 -2.23 13.32 11.77
N LEU A 16 -2.33 13.83 10.55
CA LEU A 16 -3.54 13.73 9.75
C LEU A 16 -3.58 12.37 9.03
N LEU A 17 -4.62 11.59 9.30
CA LEU A 17 -4.83 10.29 8.71
C LEU A 17 -5.86 10.42 7.57
N LEU A 18 -5.37 10.41 6.33
CA LEU A 18 -6.17 10.64 5.13
C LEU A 18 -6.69 9.34 4.56
N VAL A 19 -8.00 9.25 4.32
CA VAL A 19 -8.64 8.09 3.69
C VAL A 19 -9.36 8.53 2.42
N PRO A 20 -9.02 7.98 1.24
CA PRO A 20 -9.76 8.23 0.02
C PRO A 20 -11.22 7.78 0.14
N GLU A 21 -12.16 8.65 -0.21
CA GLU A 21 -13.59 8.34 -0.20
C GLU A 21 -13.90 7.12 -1.09
N GLY A 22 -14.84 6.29 -0.63
CA GLY A 22 -15.17 5.01 -1.29
C GLY A 22 -14.25 3.85 -0.90
N ASP A 23 -13.23 4.06 -0.06
CA ASP A 23 -12.40 2.99 0.48
C ASP A 23 -12.84 2.57 1.90
N GLY A 24 -13.84 1.68 1.97
CA GLY A 24 -14.41 1.23 3.24
C GLY A 24 -13.44 0.42 4.12
N ASN A 25 -12.51 -0.31 3.51
CA ASN A 25 -11.50 -1.08 4.25
C ASN A 25 -10.49 -0.14 4.90
N ALA A 26 -9.99 0.84 4.14
CA ALA A 26 -9.11 1.86 4.65
C ALA A 26 -9.79 2.70 5.75
N LEU A 27 -11.06 3.08 5.56
CA LEU A 27 -11.82 3.83 6.56
C LEU A 27 -11.94 3.05 7.87
N ARG A 28 -12.25 1.75 7.79
CA ARG A 28 -12.36 0.88 8.96
C ARG A 28 -11.02 0.76 9.69
N ALA A 29 -9.93 0.53 8.96
CA ALA A 29 -8.60 0.45 9.55
C ALA A 29 -8.15 1.78 10.16
N ALA A 30 -8.45 2.90 9.51
CA ALA A 30 -8.17 4.22 10.03
C ALA A 30 -8.89 4.49 11.35
N GLY A 31 -10.16 4.06 11.47
CA GLY A 31 -10.89 4.07 12.74
C GLY A 31 -10.20 3.25 13.84
N GLN A 32 -9.65 2.08 13.50
CA GLN A 32 -8.89 1.26 14.44
C GLN A 32 -7.58 1.93 14.86
N PHE A 33 -6.88 2.62 13.96
CA PHE A 33 -5.69 3.40 14.31
C PHE A 33 -6.04 4.51 15.31
N THR A 34 -7.10 5.28 15.04
CA THR A 34 -7.52 6.35 15.97
C THR A 34 -7.99 5.83 17.32
N ALA A 35 -8.63 4.65 17.36
CA ALA A 35 -9.10 4.04 18.60
C ALA A 35 -7.96 3.41 19.42
N GLY A 36 -6.91 2.91 18.76
CA GLY A 36 -5.76 2.28 19.41
C GLY A 36 -4.60 3.23 19.74
N ALA A 37 -4.66 4.49 19.28
CA ALA A 37 -3.64 5.50 19.55
C ALA A 37 -3.80 6.08 20.97
N GLU A 38 -3.36 5.34 21.97
CA GLU A 38 -3.16 5.88 23.33
C GLU A 38 -1.78 6.55 23.38
N GLY A 39 -1.73 7.88 23.28
CA GLY A 39 -0.50 8.67 23.42
C GLY A 39 -0.11 9.43 22.16
N GLU A 40 1.19 9.53 21.91
CA GLU A 40 1.74 10.22 20.75
C GLU A 40 2.29 9.22 19.71
N PRO A 41 2.11 9.48 18.40
CA PRO A 41 1.41 10.63 17.85
C PRO A 41 -0.12 10.52 17.99
N ARG A 42 -0.78 11.65 18.25
CA ARG A 42 -2.24 11.76 18.16
C ARG A 42 -2.63 11.62 16.69
N LEU A 43 -3.71 10.90 16.42
CA LEU A 43 -4.19 10.65 15.06
C LEU A 43 -5.55 11.31 14.85
N ARG A 44 -5.70 12.03 13.75
CA ARG A 44 -6.96 12.64 13.34
C ARG A 44 -7.38 12.13 11.98
N LEU A 45 -8.55 11.51 11.91
CA LEU A 45 -9.08 10.96 10.67
C LEU A 45 -9.75 12.05 9.81
N ALA A 46 -9.44 12.05 8.52
CA ALA A 46 -10.14 12.85 7.51
C ALA A 46 -10.37 12.03 6.22
N GLY A 47 -11.60 12.10 5.71
CA GLY A 47 -11.94 11.57 4.38
C GLY A 47 -11.58 12.58 3.29
N VAL A 48 -11.07 12.09 2.15
CA VAL A 48 -10.70 12.94 1.00
C VAL A 48 -11.34 12.41 -0.26
N SER A 49 -12.06 13.27 -0.97
CA SER A 49 -12.62 12.92 -2.26
C SER A 49 -11.52 12.73 -3.31
N VAL A 50 -11.56 11.64 -4.07
CA VAL A 50 -10.54 11.37 -5.10
C VAL A 50 -10.74 12.22 -6.37
N SER A 51 -11.99 12.57 -6.68
CA SER A 51 -12.30 13.37 -7.88
C SER A 51 -11.99 14.85 -7.70
N ARG A 52 -12.00 15.32 -6.45
CA ARG A 52 -11.65 16.69 -6.09
C ARG A 52 -11.02 16.70 -4.68
N PRO A 53 -9.74 16.33 -4.57
CA PRO A 53 -9.06 16.26 -3.29
C PRO A 53 -9.04 17.64 -2.62
N MET A 54 -9.49 17.69 -1.37
CA MET A 54 -9.41 18.87 -0.52
C MET A 54 -8.94 18.43 0.86
N VAL A 55 -7.89 19.08 1.34
CA VAL A 55 -7.32 18.86 2.67
C VAL A 55 -7.42 20.19 3.42
N ALA A 56 -7.76 20.14 4.70
CA ALA A 56 -7.88 21.35 5.48
C ALA A 56 -6.49 21.92 5.82
N ASP A 57 -6.25 23.18 5.45
CA ASP A 57 -5.11 23.95 5.92
C ASP A 57 -5.13 24.04 7.44
N ARG A 58 -4.20 23.33 8.08
CA ARG A 58 -4.00 23.42 9.53
C ARG A 58 -2.52 23.24 9.82
N GLU A 59 -2.01 24.11 10.67
CA GLU A 59 -0.58 24.23 10.97
C GLU A 59 -0.19 23.45 12.24
N ASP A 60 -1.17 22.87 12.94
CA ASP A 60 -0.95 22.11 14.19
C ASP A 60 -0.56 20.65 13.93
N GLU A 61 -0.75 20.14 12.72
CA GLU A 61 -0.39 18.78 12.30
C GLU A 61 1.06 18.71 11.79
N SER A 62 1.84 17.74 12.25
CA SER A 62 3.24 17.50 11.81
C SER A 62 3.35 16.71 10.50
N GLY A 63 2.23 16.49 9.81
CA GLY A 63 2.19 15.80 8.53
C GLY A 63 0.99 14.87 8.34
N ALA A 64 0.92 14.27 7.16
CA ALA A 64 -0.16 13.41 6.72
C ALA A 64 0.31 11.96 6.47
N VAL A 65 -0.54 11.01 6.82
CA VAL A 65 -0.40 9.59 6.48
C VAL A 65 -1.60 9.18 5.64
N VAL A 66 -1.36 8.68 4.43
CA VAL A 66 -2.43 8.22 3.54
C VAL A 66 -2.70 6.74 3.79
N VAL A 67 -3.95 6.40 4.09
CA VAL A 67 -4.41 5.02 4.32
C VAL A 67 -5.33 4.61 3.18
N LEU A 68 -4.98 3.54 2.46
CA LEU A 68 -5.75 3.07 1.30
C LEU A 68 -5.65 1.56 1.09
N SER A 69 -6.65 0.97 0.46
CA SER A 69 -6.57 -0.39 -0.08
C SER A 69 -5.84 -0.41 -1.43
N PRO A 70 -5.08 -1.48 -1.71
CA PRO A 70 -4.39 -1.62 -2.98
C PRO A 70 -5.36 -1.89 -4.14
N GLY A 71 -4.99 -1.44 -5.34
CA GLY A 71 -5.64 -1.83 -6.60
C GLY A 71 -6.94 -1.09 -6.94
N SER A 72 -7.41 -0.17 -6.10
CA SER A 72 -8.61 0.64 -6.35
C SER A 72 -8.32 2.04 -6.90
N ARG A 73 -7.05 2.48 -6.90
CA ARG A 73 -6.63 3.84 -7.25
C ARG A 73 -5.61 3.88 -8.37
N THR A 74 -5.73 4.90 -9.20
CA THR A 74 -4.80 5.25 -10.27
C THR A 74 -3.67 6.14 -9.73
N ALA A 75 -2.54 6.18 -10.45
CA ALA A 75 -1.45 7.08 -10.13
C ALA A 75 -1.90 8.56 -10.13
N GLY A 76 -2.78 8.95 -11.05
CA GLY A 76 -3.31 10.32 -11.13
C GLY A 76 -4.17 10.70 -9.92
N GLU A 77 -5.00 9.78 -9.42
CA GLU A 77 -5.78 10.02 -8.20
C GLU A 77 -4.88 10.16 -6.97
N LEU A 78 -3.81 9.35 -6.88
CA LEU A 78 -2.84 9.47 -5.79
C LEU A 78 -2.02 10.76 -5.88
N ALA A 79 -1.65 11.18 -7.09
CA ALA A 79 -0.98 12.45 -7.33
C ALA A 79 -1.87 13.63 -6.91
N GLY A 80 -3.16 13.62 -7.27
CA GLY A 80 -4.09 14.68 -6.87
C GLY A 80 -4.28 14.77 -5.35
N ILE A 81 -4.27 13.63 -4.63
CA ILE A 81 -4.27 13.64 -3.17
C ILE A 81 -2.97 14.25 -2.65
N ALA A 82 -1.82 13.89 -3.22
CA ALA A 82 -0.53 14.40 -2.78
C ALA A 82 -0.37 15.90 -3.01
N GLU A 83 -0.84 16.39 -4.15
CA GLU A 83 -0.91 17.83 -4.47
C GLU A 83 -1.78 18.56 -3.45
N ALA A 84 -2.99 18.07 -3.16
CA ALA A 84 -3.85 18.70 -2.17
C ALA A 84 -3.26 18.70 -0.74
N CYS A 85 -2.41 17.72 -0.39
CA CYS A 85 -1.67 17.74 0.87
C CYS A 85 -0.62 18.86 0.87
N ALA A 86 0.17 18.95 -0.21
CA ALA A 86 1.20 19.96 -0.36
C ALA A 86 0.62 21.38 -0.36
N ASP A 87 -0.49 21.58 -1.08
CA ASP A 87 -1.22 22.86 -1.12
C ASP A 87 -1.72 23.26 0.28
N ALA A 88 -2.15 22.30 1.09
CA ALA A 88 -2.61 22.50 2.46
C ALA A 88 -1.48 22.54 3.51
N GLY A 89 -0.21 22.51 3.08
CA GLY A 89 0.96 22.56 3.95
C GLY A 89 1.30 21.26 4.68
N HIS A 90 0.64 20.14 4.36
CA HIS A 90 0.87 18.84 4.99
C HIS A 90 1.89 18.00 4.21
N GLU A 91 3.06 17.73 4.81
CA GLU A 91 4.02 16.76 4.27
C GLU A 91 3.48 15.33 4.43
N ILE A 92 3.54 14.51 3.38
CA ILE A 92 3.19 13.09 3.48
C ILE A 92 4.34 12.33 4.11
N VAL A 93 4.19 11.94 5.37
CA VAL A 93 5.22 11.24 6.15
C VAL A 93 5.13 9.71 6.04
N GLY A 94 4.05 9.20 5.45
CA GLY A 94 3.89 7.76 5.26
C GLY A 94 2.64 7.34 4.47
N ILE A 95 2.66 6.09 4.01
CA ILE A 95 1.55 5.43 3.32
C ILE A 95 1.26 4.10 4.00
N VAL A 96 -0.01 3.83 4.29
CA VAL A 96 -0.48 2.56 4.87
C VAL A 96 -1.38 1.85 3.86
N LEU A 97 -0.97 0.65 3.46
CA LEU A 97 -1.76 -0.22 2.60
C LEU A 97 -2.60 -1.19 3.45
N VAL A 98 -3.91 -1.11 3.30
CA VAL A 98 -4.88 -1.94 4.03
C VAL A 98 -5.42 -3.00 3.08
N GLY A 99 -4.88 -4.21 3.18
CA GLY A 99 -5.36 -5.37 2.45
C GLY A 99 -6.19 -6.29 3.34
N THR A 100 -7.27 -6.85 2.81
CA THR A 100 -7.84 -8.07 3.39
C THR A 100 -6.92 -9.22 3.05
N VAL A 101 -6.38 -9.91 4.05
CA VAL A 101 -5.69 -11.18 3.83
C VAL A 101 -6.73 -12.14 3.26
N ARG A 102 -6.71 -12.39 1.94
CA ARG A 102 -7.27 -13.65 1.45
C ARG A 102 -6.38 -14.72 2.07
N ALA A 103 -6.93 -15.49 3.01
CA ALA A 103 -6.36 -16.79 3.30
C ALA A 103 -6.29 -17.49 1.94
N GLY A 104 -5.11 -17.52 1.33
CA GLY A 104 -4.89 -18.28 0.11
C GLY A 104 -5.46 -19.65 0.39
N ALA A 105 -6.30 -20.17 -0.50
CA ALA A 105 -6.76 -21.54 -0.41
C ALA A 105 -5.52 -22.37 -0.07
N ALA A 106 -5.48 -22.94 1.13
CA ALA A 106 -4.35 -23.73 1.60
C ALA A 106 -4.06 -24.72 0.48
N GLY A 107 -2.94 -24.50 -0.22
CA GLY A 107 -2.65 -25.21 -1.44
C GLY A 107 -2.53 -26.69 -1.12
N LYS A 108 -3.61 -27.44 -1.30
CA LYS A 108 -3.53 -28.88 -1.54
C LYS A 108 -3.02 -29.06 -2.96
N ALA A 109 -1.73 -28.82 -3.15
CA ALA A 109 -0.95 -29.33 -4.26
C ALA A 109 0.17 -30.14 -3.60
N GLY A 110 -0.07 -31.39 -3.24
CA GLY A 110 0.14 -32.54 -4.12
C GLY A 110 1.61 -33.00 -3.98
N PRO A 111 1.91 -34.28 -3.70
CA PRO A 111 3.30 -34.71 -3.50
C PRO A 111 4.16 -34.33 -4.70
N GLY A 112 5.27 -33.63 -4.39
CA GLY A 112 6.19 -33.05 -5.34
C GLY A 112 6.66 -34.07 -6.37
N ARG A 113 6.58 -33.65 -7.63
CA ARG A 113 7.00 -34.35 -8.83
C ARG A 113 8.46 -34.83 -8.69
N GLU A 114 8.63 -36.14 -8.75
CA GLU A 114 9.91 -36.82 -8.88
C GLU A 114 10.73 -36.18 -10.01
N ALA A 115 11.95 -35.79 -9.70
CA ALA A 115 12.88 -35.16 -10.64
C ALA A 115 13.21 -36.15 -11.77
N ALA A 116 12.47 -36.05 -12.87
CA ALA A 116 12.77 -36.79 -14.09
C ALA A 116 14.10 -36.30 -14.66
N ALA A 117 15.10 -37.20 -14.65
CA ALA A 117 16.40 -37.02 -15.28
C ALA A 117 16.27 -36.64 -16.77
N PRO A 118 17.16 -35.80 -17.31
CA PRO A 118 17.13 -35.48 -18.74
C PRO A 118 17.62 -36.68 -19.55
N ALA A 119 16.75 -37.23 -20.39
CA ALA A 119 17.11 -38.23 -21.39
C ALA A 119 17.71 -37.54 -22.62
N LEU A 120 18.96 -37.87 -22.95
CA LEU A 120 19.63 -37.55 -24.20
C LEU A 120 18.86 -38.17 -25.37
N ALA A 121 18.41 -37.35 -26.32
CA ALA A 121 17.91 -37.81 -27.60
C ALA A 121 18.99 -37.63 -28.67
N ALA A 122 19.58 -38.74 -29.09
CA ALA A 122 20.35 -38.87 -30.31
C ALA A 122 19.42 -38.66 -31.52
N GLY A 123 19.81 -37.79 -32.45
CA GLY A 123 19.23 -37.74 -33.79
C GLY A 123 20.32 -38.12 -34.79
N ALA A 124 20.19 -39.30 -35.40
CA ALA A 124 21.02 -39.73 -36.52
C ALA A 124 20.25 -39.57 -37.83
N ASP A 125 20.93 -38.95 -38.79
CA ASP A 125 20.94 -39.14 -40.25
C ASP A 125 19.64 -39.01 -41.08
N ALA A 126 19.70 -38.15 -42.11
CA ALA A 126 19.92 -38.62 -43.49
C ALA A 126 20.00 -37.48 -44.55
N THR A 127 21.00 -37.62 -45.43
CA THR A 127 21.05 -37.35 -46.89
C THR A 127 21.04 -35.92 -47.47
N GLY A 128 22.07 -35.64 -48.29
CA GLY A 128 22.07 -34.59 -49.31
C GLY A 128 23.43 -34.41 -50.00
N SER A 129 23.61 -35.04 -51.16
CA SER A 129 24.74 -34.93 -52.08
C SER A 129 24.84 -33.55 -52.76
N SER A 130 26.05 -33.04 -53.03
CA SER A 130 26.54 -32.60 -54.36
C SER A 130 27.82 -31.75 -54.23
N GLY A 131 28.85 -32.06 -55.01
CA GLY A 131 30.05 -31.23 -55.22
C GLY A 131 31.35 -32.02 -55.28
#